data_AF-A0A537K9P6-F1
#
_entry.id   AF-A0A537K9P6-F1
#
_cell.length_a   1.000
_cell.length_b   1.000
_cell.length_c   1.000
_cell.angle_alpha   90.00
_cell.angle_beta   90.00
_cell.angle_gamma   90.00
#
_symmetry.space_group_name_H-M   'P 1'
#
loop_
_entity.id
_entity.type
_entity.pdbx_description
1 polymer ?
#
loop_
_entity_poly.entity_id
_entity_poly.type
_entity_poly.pdbx_seq_one_letter_code
_entity_poly.pdbx_strand_id
1 'polypeptide(L)'
;MPLKLIVISSVLAFVLSACSNKNSARAKNSFCDTVCMSDSLKFIEANNPLKPYVYISAKNCTGDTLTWGYEGQNKNILFNYKLNKDYTRCLIKDTAFALLVFNTCDNGRGYFMKFSFGKKASFRKSTSAINNFDPKFSVADSLLAYTDKGNIFVEDILTGKKATLTFGSSLDFDFDAIHETLDSVNITRNRIWAKVKIDGDWRALEKSITLQ
;
A
#
# COMPACT_ATOMS: atom_id res chain seq x y z
N MET A 1 64.40 -0.63 56.81
CA MET A 1 63.42 0.50 56.82
C MET A 1 64.06 1.62 56.00
N PRO A 2 63.46 2.14 54.91
CA PRO A 2 62.04 2.36 54.68
C PRO A 2 61.44 1.76 53.39
N LEU A 3 60.14 1.48 53.50
CA LEU A 3 59.03 1.67 52.56
C LEU A 3 59.35 2.23 51.14
N LYS A 4 59.07 1.45 50.09
CA LYS A 4 58.45 1.96 48.84
C LYS A 4 57.52 0.89 48.25
N LEU A 5 56.22 1.13 48.41
CA LEU A 5 55.11 0.47 47.74
C LEU A 5 55.14 0.89 46.26
N ILE A 6 55.28 -0.05 45.32
CA ILE A 6 54.99 0.20 43.90
C ILE A 6 53.79 -0.66 43.55
N VAL A 7 52.62 -0.03 43.54
CA VAL A 7 51.37 -0.59 43.02
C VAL A 7 51.45 -0.48 41.50
N ILE A 8 51.75 -1.59 40.82
CA ILE A 8 51.62 -1.67 39.36
C ILE A 8 50.14 -1.97 39.08
N SER A 9 49.37 -0.91 38.86
CA SER A 9 48.02 -0.99 38.32
C SER A 9 48.11 -1.32 36.82
N SER A 10 47.99 -2.60 36.48
CA SER A 10 47.83 -3.03 35.09
C SER A 10 46.40 -2.74 34.64
N VAL A 11 46.21 -1.54 34.06
CA VAL A 11 44.98 -1.17 33.36
C VAL A 11 44.82 -2.09 32.16
N LEU A 12 43.91 -3.05 32.28
CA LEU A 12 43.44 -3.86 31.16
C LEU A 12 42.60 -2.97 30.25
N ALA A 13 43.24 -2.36 29.25
CA ALA A 13 42.57 -1.61 28.21
C ALA A 13 41.79 -2.59 27.31
N PHE A 14 40.51 -2.80 27.64
CA PHE A 14 39.54 -3.34 26.68
C PHE A 14 39.36 -2.30 25.58
N VAL A 15 40.16 -2.42 24.52
CA VAL A 15 39.84 -1.79 23.24
C VAL A 15 38.65 -2.56 22.68
N LEU A 16 37.45 -2.09 23.01
CA LEU A 16 36.26 -2.41 22.24
C LEU A 16 36.50 -1.85 20.84
N SER A 17 36.96 -2.72 19.94
CA SER A 17 36.87 -2.50 18.51
C SER A 17 35.39 -2.34 18.17
N ALA A 18 34.93 -1.10 18.22
CA ALA A 18 33.70 -0.67 17.59
C ALA A 18 33.86 -0.92 16.09
N CYS A 19 33.40 -2.09 15.63
CA CYS A 19 33.11 -2.30 14.23
C CYS A 19 31.96 -1.35 13.87
N SER A 20 32.36 -0.18 13.37
CA SER A 20 31.55 0.66 12.52
C SER A 20 31.17 -0.12 11.26
N ASN A 21 30.09 -0.89 11.32
CA ASN A 21 29.32 -1.24 10.13
C ASN A 21 27.96 -0.56 10.24
N LYS A 22 27.97 0.72 9.85
CA LYS A 22 26.79 1.35 9.28
C LYS A 22 26.42 0.53 8.04
N ASN A 23 25.14 0.24 7.90
CA ASN A 23 24.50 -0.54 6.82
C ASN A 23 24.31 -2.04 7.11
N SER A 24 23.76 -2.40 8.28
CA SER A 24 22.67 -3.37 8.22
C SER A 24 21.49 -2.63 7.59
N ALA A 25 21.32 -2.76 6.27
CA ALA A 25 20.06 -2.43 5.65
C ALA A 25 18.98 -3.17 6.45
N ARG A 26 18.19 -2.42 7.23
CA ARG A 26 17.01 -2.95 7.90
C ARG A 26 16.24 -3.64 6.79
N ALA A 27 16.13 -4.97 6.84
CA ALA A 27 15.36 -5.71 5.86
C ALA A 27 14.04 -4.95 5.72
N LYS A 28 13.71 -4.50 4.50
CA LYS A 28 12.42 -3.86 4.23
C LYS A 28 11.40 -4.80 4.84
N ASN A 29 10.67 -4.37 5.89
CA ASN A 29 9.59 -5.17 6.43
C ASN A 29 8.69 -5.49 5.25
N SER A 30 8.71 -6.74 4.79
CA SER A 30 7.82 -7.16 3.71
C SER A 30 6.40 -7.01 4.22
N PHE A 31 5.46 -6.69 3.33
CA PHE A 31 4.04 -6.64 3.67
C PHE A 31 3.51 -8.01 4.15
N CYS A 32 4.31 -9.07 4.11
CA CYS A 32 3.92 -10.38 4.61
C CYS A 32 5.10 -11.02 5.33
N ASP A 33 4.85 -11.52 6.56
CA ASP A 33 5.80 -12.35 7.31
C ASP A 33 5.94 -13.74 6.69
N THR A 34 4.86 -14.21 6.04
CA THR A 34 4.84 -15.40 5.19
C THR A 34 4.23 -15.06 3.83
N VAL A 35 4.88 -15.47 2.75
CA VAL A 35 4.43 -15.19 1.37
C VAL A 35 3.19 -16.01 0.97
N CYS A 36 2.75 -16.95 1.81
CA CYS A 36 1.68 -17.89 1.51
C CYS A 36 0.31 -17.36 1.97
N MET A 37 -0.60 -17.12 1.02
CA MET A 37 -2.02 -16.97 1.32
C MET A 37 -2.62 -18.38 1.48
N SER A 38 -2.75 -18.86 2.72
CA SER A 38 -3.37 -20.17 3.01
C SER A 38 -4.88 -20.09 3.12
N ASP A 39 -5.38 -18.96 3.63
CA ASP A 39 -6.80 -18.77 3.93
C ASP A 39 -7.47 -17.91 2.86
N SER A 40 -8.71 -18.24 2.54
CA SER A 40 -9.54 -17.40 1.69
C SER A 40 -10.01 -16.14 2.42
N LEU A 41 -10.23 -15.06 1.69
CA LEU A 41 -10.71 -13.79 2.24
C LEU A 41 -12.15 -13.56 1.80
N LYS A 42 -13.05 -13.24 2.74
CA LYS A 42 -14.43 -12.89 2.44
C LYS A 42 -14.80 -11.55 3.09
N PHE A 43 -15.21 -10.61 2.26
CA PHE A 43 -15.79 -9.33 2.65
C PHE A 43 -17.28 -9.38 2.33
N ILE A 44 -18.13 -9.04 3.29
CA ILE A 44 -19.59 -9.10 3.12
C ILE A 44 -20.25 -7.94 3.85
N GLU A 45 -21.17 -7.27 3.17
CA GLU A 45 -22.04 -6.27 3.80
C GLU A 45 -23.28 -6.98 4.37
N ALA A 46 -23.12 -7.58 5.54
CA ALA A 46 -24.13 -8.46 6.13
C ALA A 46 -25.47 -7.78 6.45
N ASN A 47 -25.46 -6.46 6.66
CA ASN A 47 -26.66 -5.68 6.98
C ASN A 47 -27.52 -5.34 5.75
N ASN A 48 -26.99 -5.50 4.54
CA ASN A 48 -27.75 -5.30 3.32
C ASN A 48 -28.59 -6.56 3.03
N PRO A 49 -29.89 -6.46 2.69
CA PRO A 49 -30.74 -7.63 2.42
C PRO A 49 -30.22 -8.57 1.33
N LEU A 50 -29.50 -8.02 0.34
CA LEU A 50 -28.91 -8.80 -0.75
C LEU A 50 -27.51 -9.35 -0.42
N LYS A 51 -26.94 -8.96 0.74
CA LYS A 51 -25.64 -9.41 1.25
C LYS A 51 -24.54 -9.38 0.18
N PRO A 52 -24.24 -8.22 -0.43
CA PRO A 52 -23.16 -8.11 -1.39
C PRO A 52 -21.85 -8.54 -0.76
N TYR A 53 -21.04 -9.27 -1.53
CA TYR A 53 -19.79 -9.81 -1.05
C TYR A 53 -18.69 -9.75 -2.12
N VAL A 54 -17.46 -9.77 -1.63
CA VAL A 54 -16.24 -10.06 -2.38
C VAL A 54 -15.54 -11.22 -1.68
N TYR A 55 -15.17 -12.23 -2.45
CA TYR A 55 -14.53 -13.45 -1.97
C TYR A 55 -13.27 -13.73 -2.79
N ILE A 56 -12.16 -14.01 -2.14
CA ILE A 56 -10.88 -14.38 -2.75
C ILE A 56 -10.57 -15.80 -2.28
N SER A 57 -10.63 -16.77 -3.18
CA SER A 57 -10.17 -18.13 -2.88
C SER A 57 -8.65 -18.17 -2.83
N ALA A 58 -8.11 -19.05 -1.97
CA ALA A 58 -6.70 -19.34 -1.89
C ALA A 58 -6.40 -20.72 -2.49
N LYS A 59 -5.31 -20.82 -3.26
CA LYS A 59 -4.80 -22.09 -3.79
C LYS A 59 -3.29 -21.95 -3.97
N ASN A 60 -2.53 -22.99 -3.65
CA ASN A 60 -1.07 -23.02 -3.87
C ASN A 60 -0.35 -21.76 -3.34
N CYS A 61 -0.69 -21.31 -2.12
CA CYS A 61 -0.11 -20.13 -1.49
C CYS A 61 -0.37 -18.78 -2.18
N THR A 62 -1.31 -18.71 -3.12
CA THR A 62 -1.71 -17.49 -3.80
C THR A 62 -3.23 -17.33 -3.74
N GLY A 63 -3.72 -16.10 -3.92
CA GLY A 63 -5.07 -15.90 -4.43
C GLY A 63 -5.21 -16.64 -5.76
N ASP A 64 -6.39 -17.21 -5.99
CA ASP A 64 -6.70 -17.99 -7.18
C ASP A 64 -7.85 -17.36 -7.95
N THR A 65 -9.01 -17.21 -7.31
CA THR A 65 -10.22 -16.66 -7.92
C THR A 65 -10.76 -15.54 -7.05
N LEU A 66 -11.06 -14.41 -7.69
CA LEU A 66 -11.83 -13.34 -7.09
C LEU A 66 -13.27 -13.43 -7.58
N THR A 67 -14.19 -13.58 -6.65
CA THR A 67 -15.63 -13.62 -6.88
C THR A 67 -16.31 -12.43 -6.22
N TRP A 68 -17.23 -11.77 -6.91
CA TRP A 68 -18.08 -10.75 -6.30
C TRP A 68 -19.52 -10.89 -6.78
N GLY A 69 -20.47 -10.54 -5.92
CA GLY A 69 -21.88 -10.69 -6.21
C GLY A 69 -22.77 -10.59 -4.99
N TYR A 70 -23.98 -11.13 -5.12
CA TYR A 70 -24.96 -11.35 -4.07
C TYR A 70 -25.22 -12.84 -3.93
N GLU A 71 -25.95 -13.21 -2.88
CA GLU A 71 -26.51 -14.55 -2.76
C GLU A 71 -27.36 -14.87 -4.01
N GLY A 72 -27.00 -15.94 -4.74
CA GLY A 72 -27.69 -16.36 -5.97
C GLY A 72 -27.21 -15.73 -7.29
N GLN A 73 -26.38 -14.68 -7.28
CA GLN A 73 -25.80 -14.10 -8.50
C GLN A 73 -24.37 -13.62 -8.28
N ASN A 74 -23.42 -14.17 -9.02
CA ASN A 74 -22.01 -13.80 -8.90
C ASN A 74 -21.30 -13.66 -10.25
N LYS A 75 -20.13 -13.03 -10.18
CA LYS A 75 -19.14 -12.93 -11.26
C LYS A 75 -17.80 -13.33 -10.66
N ASN A 76 -16.92 -13.87 -11.49
CA ASN A 76 -15.56 -14.21 -11.07
C ASN A 76 -14.53 -13.80 -12.11
N ILE A 77 -13.29 -13.64 -11.65
CA ILE A 77 -12.10 -13.47 -12.47
C ILE A 77 -10.94 -14.23 -11.84
N LEU A 78 -9.95 -14.56 -12.67
CA LEU A 78 -8.65 -15.03 -12.18
C LEU A 78 -7.96 -13.95 -11.34
N PHE A 79 -7.41 -14.35 -10.20
CA PHE A 79 -6.81 -13.45 -9.21
C PHE A 79 -5.49 -14.01 -8.70
N ASN A 80 -4.42 -13.90 -9.48
CA ASN A 80 -3.11 -14.46 -9.13
C ASN A 80 -2.26 -13.48 -8.33
N TYR A 81 -2.65 -13.20 -7.08
CA TYR A 81 -1.90 -12.32 -6.18
C TYR A 81 -1.69 -12.97 -4.82
N LYS A 82 -0.47 -12.87 -4.29
CA LYS A 82 -0.18 -13.20 -2.90
C LYS A 82 -0.52 -12.02 -2.01
N LEU A 83 -1.44 -12.24 -1.08
CA LEU A 83 -1.98 -11.22 -0.20
C LEU A 83 -1.77 -11.57 1.26
N ASN A 84 -1.76 -10.53 2.09
CA ASN A 84 -2.01 -10.62 3.51
C ASN A 84 -3.28 -9.82 3.83
N LYS A 85 -4.14 -10.39 4.68
CA LYS A 85 -5.40 -9.78 5.11
C LYS A 85 -5.19 -8.40 5.74
N ASP A 86 -4.08 -8.19 6.44
CA ASP A 86 -3.80 -6.94 7.16
C ASP A 86 -3.45 -5.80 6.18
N TYR A 87 -3.06 -6.15 4.94
CA TYR A 87 -2.75 -5.22 3.87
C TYR A 87 -3.74 -5.36 2.69
N THR A 88 -4.96 -5.76 3.02
CA THR A 88 -6.08 -5.89 2.08
C THR A 88 -7.34 -5.31 2.71
N ARG A 89 -8.01 -4.41 2.00
CA ARG A 89 -9.31 -3.87 2.42
C ARG A 89 -10.31 -3.92 1.28
N CYS A 90 -11.58 -4.12 1.60
CA CYS A 90 -12.66 -4.01 0.64
C CYS A 90 -13.74 -3.08 1.18
N LEU A 91 -14.09 -2.07 0.37
CA LEU A 91 -15.27 -1.25 0.60
C LEU A 91 -16.39 -1.76 -0.31
N ILE A 92 -17.51 -2.15 0.27
CA ILE A 92 -18.72 -2.51 -0.45
C ILE A 92 -19.70 -1.35 -0.27
N LYS A 93 -20.22 -0.83 -1.38
CA LYS A 93 -21.24 0.23 -1.36
C LYS A 93 -22.55 -0.32 -1.88
N ASP A 94 -23.34 -0.87 -0.95
CA ASP A 94 -24.65 -1.46 -1.22
C ASP A 94 -24.57 -2.38 -2.46
N THR A 95 -25.49 -2.16 -3.39
CA THR A 95 -25.59 -2.88 -4.65
C THR A 95 -24.88 -2.19 -5.83
N ALA A 96 -24.14 -1.11 -5.56
CA ALA A 96 -23.54 -0.31 -6.61
C ALA A 96 -22.19 -0.89 -7.05
N PHE A 97 -21.24 -0.95 -6.13
CA PHE A 97 -19.89 -1.43 -6.43
C PHE A 97 -19.17 -1.97 -5.19
N ALA A 98 -18.11 -2.73 -5.43
CA ALA A 98 -17.07 -3.02 -4.46
C ALA A 98 -15.73 -2.42 -4.90
N LEU A 99 -14.93 -1.95 -3.96
CA LEU A 99 -13.58 -1.45 -4.17
C LEU A 99 -12.63 -2.25 -3.28
N LEU A 100 -11.84 -3.13 -3.89
CA LEU A 100 -10.75 -3.85 -3.24
C LEU A 100 -9.46 -3.03 -3.40
N VAL A 101 -8.75 -2.80 -2.30
CA VAL A 101 -7.43 -2.15 -2.28
C VAL A 101 -6.49 -3.07 -1.50
N PHE A 102 -5.31 -3.34 -2.04
CA PHE A 102 -4.35 -4.24 -1.41
C PHE A 102 -2.92 -3.94 -1.82
N ASN A 103 -1.96 -4.39 -1.02
CA ASN A 103 -0.56 -4.47 -1.42
C ASN A 103 -0.15 -5.94 -1.55
N THR A 104 0.64 -6.26 -2.57
CA THR A 104 1.15 -7.62 -2.80
C THR A 104 2.25 -7.98 -1.83
N CYS A 105 2.31 -9.25 -1.42
CA CYS A 105 3.37 -9.75 -0.55
C CYS A 105 4.77 -9.67 -1.18
N ASP A 106 4.88 -9.91 -2.49
CA ASP A 106 6.18 -10.14 -3.14
C ASP A 106 7.05 -8.87 -3.17
N ASN A 107 6.44 -7.72 -3.45
CA ASN A 107 7.15 -6.46 -3.67
C ASN A 107 6.47 -5.25 -3.01
N GLY A 108 5.36 -5.45 -2.29
CA GLY A 108 4.63 -4.37 -1.63
C GLY A 108 3.88 -3.42 -2.55
N ARG A 109 3.74 -3.76 -3.84
CA ARG A 109 3.09 -2.90 -4.82
C ARG A 109 1.60 -2.74 -4.51
N GLY A 110 1.12 -1.50 -4.57
CA GLY A 110 -0.27 -1.16 -4.32
C GLY A 110 -1.18 -1.36 -5.53
N TYR A 111 -2.31 -2.02 -5.31
CA TYR A 111 -3.36 -2.25 -6.30
C TYR A 111 -4.70 -1.72 -5.82
N PHE A 112 -5.55 -1.36 -6.77
CA PHE A 112 -6.99 -1.29 -6.51
C PHE A 112 -7.76 -1.97 -7.63
N MET A 113 -8.92 -2.50 -7.29
CA MET A 113 -9.87 -3.08 -8.22
C MET A 113 -11.29 -2.65 -7.82
N LYS A 114 -12.00 -2.00 -8.74
CA LYS A 114 -13.39 -1.53 -8.57
C LYS A 114 -14.29 -2.37 -9.45
N PHE A 115 -15.32 -2.96 -8.86
CA PHE A 115 -16.23 -3.91 -9.48
C PHE A 115 -17.66 -3.41 -9.38
N SER A 116 -18.39 -3.38 -10.48
CA SER A 116 -19.84 -3.15 -10.44
C SER A 116 -20.60 -4.45 -10.21
N PHE A 117 -21.58 -4.39 -9.31
CA PHE A 117 -22.54 -5.46 -9.12
C PHE A 117 -23.70 -5.43 -10.14
N GLY A 118 -23.86 -4.34 -10.89
CA GLY A 118 -24.91 -4.19 -11.90
C GLY A 118 -24.79 -5.20 -13.05
N LYS A 119 -25.88 -5.40 -13.80
CA LYS A 119 -25.94 -6.36 -14.93
C LYS A 119 -24.86 -6.09 -15.99
N LYS A 120 -24.62 -4.82 -16.33
CA LYS A 120 -23.47 -4.41 -17.14
C LYS A 120 -22.25 -4.33 -16.23
N ALA A 121 -21.41 -5.37 -16.26
CA ALA A 121 -20.19 -5.40 -15.49
C ALA A 121 -19.25 -4.28 -15.96
N SER A 122 -18.92 -3.35 -15.06
CA SER A 122 -17.74 -2.50 -15.21
C SER A 122 -16.68 -2.97 -14.22
N PHE A 123 -15.45 -3.07 -14.74
CA PHE A 123 -14.28 -3.50 -14.00
C PHE A 123 -13.18 -2.48 -14.25
N ARG A 124 -12.58 -1.99 -13.17
CA ARG A 124 -11.43 -1.08 -13.24
C ARG A 124 -10.36 -1.60 -12.31
N LYS A 125 -9.14 -1.72 -12.83
CA LYS A 125 -7.96 -2.12 -12.06
C LYS A 125 -6.86 -1.09 -12.24
N SER A 126 -6.12 -0.83 -11.17
CA SER A 126 -4.83 -0.16 -11.23
C SER A 126 -3.79 -0.94 -10.44
N THR A 127 -2.54 -0.82 -10.88
CA THR A 127 -1.35 -1.42 -10.27
C THR A 127 -0.43 -0.36 -9.66
N SER A 128 -0.93 0.87 -9.51
CA SER A 128 -0.20 2.03 -9.02
C SER A 128 -0.96 2.73 -7.89
N ALA A 129 -1.68 1.95 -7.08
CA ALA A 129 -2.47 2.50 -5.98
C ALA A 129 -1.53 3.02 -4.88
N ILE A 130 -1.87 4.18 -4.34
CA ILE A 130 -1.21 4.81 -3.20
C ILE A 130 -2.20 4.71 -2.04
N ASN A 131 -1.81 4.08 -0.93
CA ASN A 131 -2.71 3.77 0.18
C ASN A 131 -1.98 3.64 1.51
N ASN A 132 -2.74 3.54 2.61
CA ASN A 132 -2.23 3.55 4.00
C ASN A 132 -1.52 2.28 4.46
N PHE A 133 -1.42 1.25 3.62
CA PHE A 133 -0.66 0.06 3.97
C PHE A 133 0.84 0.35 3.96
N ASP A 134 1.28 1.27 3.10
CA ASP A 134 2.65 1.75 3.08
C ASP A 134 2.85 2.82 4.16
N PRO A 135 3.81 2.66 5.09
CA PRO A 135 4.00 3.58 6.19
C PRO A 135 4.44 4.99 5.76
N LYS A 136 4.93 5.18 4.53
CA LYS A 136 5.27 6.51 3.98
C LYS A 136 4.11 7.18 3.27
N PHE A 137 2.99 6.48 3.10
CA PHE A 137 1.79 6.99 2.45
C PHE A 137 0.64 7.14 3.44
N SER A 138 -0.01 8.28 3.38
CA SER A 138 -1.20 8.60 4.16
C SER A 138 -2.26 9.17 3.24
N VAL A 139 -3.41 8.53 3.17
CA VAL A 139 -4.54 8.81 2.29
C VAL A 139 -5.82 8.64 3.11
N ALA A 140 -6.66 9.66 3.20
CA ALA A 140 -7.91 9.53 3.96
C ALA A 140 -8.76 8.34 3.46
N ASP A 141 -9.38 7.59 4.37
CA ASP A 141 -10.01 6.28 4.06
C ASP A 141 -11.12 6.34 3.00
N SER A 142 -11.79 7.50 2.90
CA SER A 142 -12.83 7.77 1.92
C SER A 142 -12.30 8.11 0.52
N LEU A 143 -10.98 8.15 0.35
CA LEU A 143 -10.31 8.52 -0.90
C LEU A 143 -9.59 7.32 -1.52
N LEU A 144 -9.54 7.33 -2.84
CA LEU A 144 -8.74 6.43 -3.65
C LEU A 144 -7.65 7.26 -4.36
N ALA A 145 -6.39 6.90 -4.16
CA ALA A 145 -5.26 7.56 -4.81
C ALA A 145 -4.47 6.58 -5.68
N TYR A 146 -4.00 7.07 -6.83
CA TYR A 146 -3.14 6.30 -7.75
C TYR A 146 -2.39 7.25 -8.69
N THR A 147 -1.34 6.76 -9.34
CA THR A 147 -0.54 7.56 -10.29
C THR A 147 -0.47 6.94 -11.69
N ASP A 148 -0.36 7.78 -12.72
CA ASP A 148 -0.07 7.39 -14.11
C ASP A 148 1.37 7.72 -14.53
N LYS A 149 2.26 7.95 -13.55
CA LYS A 149 3.65 8.43 -13.72
C LYS A 149 3.82 9.91 -14.03
N GLY A 150 2.78 10.62 -14.49
CA GLY A 150 2.81 12.08 -14.67
C GLY A 150 2.00 12.85 -13.63
N ASN A 151 1.07 12.16 -12.96
CA ASN A 151 0.12 12.74 -12.05
C ASN A 151 -0.18 11.82 -10.87
N ILE A 152 -0.58 12.40 -9.74
CA ILE A 152 -1.35 11.70 -8.70
C ILE A 152 -2.81 12.09 -8.88
N PHE A 153 -3.66 11.09 -9.07
CA PHE A 153 -5.12 11.24 -9.08
C PHE A 153 -5.66 10.87 -7.71
N VAL A 154 -6.66 11.63 -7.27
CA VAL A 154 -7.41 11.39 -6.04
C VAL A 154 -8.89 11.41 -6.37
N GLU A 155 -9.61 10.36 -6.01
CA GLU A 155 -11.04 10.20 -6.22
C GLU A 155 -11.72 10.01 -4.85
N ASP A 156 -12.75 10.79 -4.55
CA ASP A 156 -13.65 10.46 -3.45
C ASP A 156 -14.47 9.22 -3.84
N ILE A 157 -14.39 8.17 -3.03
CA ILE A 157 -14.88 6.84 -3.39
C ILE A 157 -16.40 6.84 -3.60
N LEU A 158 -17.13 7.66 -2.83
CA LEU A 158 -18.58 7.67 -2.81
C LEU A 158 -19.17 8.61 -3.88
N THR A 159 -18.62 9.82 -3.99
CA THR A 159 -19.13 10.85 -4.89
C THR A 159 -18.53 10.74 -6.30
N GLY A 160 -17.37 10.09 -6.44
CA GLY A 160 -16.61 10.01 -7.69
C GLY A 160 -15.95 11.34 -8.10
N LYS A 161 -16.00 12.38 -7.26
CA LYS A 161 -15.29 13.64 -7.50
C LYS A 161 -13.79 13.41 -7.53
N LYS A 162 -13.09 14.09 -8.42
CA LYS A 162 -11.66 13.88 -8.67
C LYS A 162 -10.86 15.16 -8.52
N ALA A 163 -9.62 14.99 -8.07
CA ALA A 163 -8.59 16.00 -8.13
C ALA A 163 -7.27 15.37 -8.59
N THR A 164 -6.37 16.22 -9.08
CA THR A 164 -5.10 15.77 -9.65
C THR A 164 -3.98 16.70 -9.24
N LEU A 165 -2.83 16.15 -8.84
CA LEU A 165 -1.55 16.82 -8.69
C LEU A 165 -0.62 16.40 -9.83
N THR A 166 -0.16 17.34 -10.63
CA THR A 166 0.67 17.08 -11.82
C THR A 166 2.14 17.30 -11.51
N PHE A 167 3.01 16.39 -11.96
CA PHE A 167 4.46 16.49 -11.77
C PHE A 167 5.13 17.44 -12.77
N GLY A 168 4.46 17.77 -13.87
CA GLY A 168 4.98 18.61 -14.96
C GLY A 168 5.64 17.81 -16.09
N SER A 169 6.03 16.57 -15.83
CA SER A 169 6.55 15.62 -16.81
C SER A 169 6.15 14.19 -16.43
N SER A 170 6.26 13.25 -17.37
CA SER A 170 6.17 11.83 -17.04
C SER A 170 7.47 11.40 -16.39
N LEU A 171 7.37 10.75 -15.24
CA LEU A 171 8.52 10.24 -14.49
C LEU A 171 8.70 8.75 -14.74
N ASP A 172 9.91 8.25 -14.52
CA ASP A 172 10.17 6.82 -14.59
C ASP A 172 9.84 6.15 -13.25
N PHE A 173 8.65 5.56 -13.17
CA PHE A 173 8.25 4.75 -12.03
C PHE A 173 8.56 3.28 -12.29
N ASP A 174 9.41 2.72 -11.43
CA ASP A 174 9.32 1.31 -11.07
C ASP A 174 8.31 1.17 -9.92
N PHE A 175 7.19 0.52 -10.18
CA PHE A 175 6.14 0.33 -9.16
C PHE A 175 6.47 -0.78 -8.16
N ASP A 176 7.45 -1.63 -8.46
CA ASP A 176 7.97 -2.64 -7.54
C ASP A 176 9.02 -2.00 -6.60
N ALA A 177 9.54 -0.82 -6.97
CA ALA A 177 10.43 0.03 -6.18
C ALA A 177 9.92 1.48 -6.11
N ILE A 178 8.62 1.67 -5.84
CA ILE A 178 7.93 2.98 -5.96
C ILE A 178 8.65 4.14 -5.25
N HIS A 179 9.33 3.87 -4.13
CA HIS A 179 10.06 4.87 -3.36
C HIS A 179 11.35 5.39 -3.99
N GLU A 180 11.81 4.84 -5.10
CA GLU A 180 12.90 5.43 -5.88
C GLU A 180 12.47 6.72 -6.57
N THR A 181 11.17 6.85 -6.86
CA THR A 181 10.57 7.99 -7.55
C THR A 181 9.57 8.74 -6.66
N LEU A 182 8.85 8.07 -5.76
CA LEU A 182 7.84 8.67 -4.87
C LEU A 182 8.11 8.30 -3.40
N ASP A 183 8.74 9.20 -2.66
CA ASP A 183 9.17 8.95 -1.29
C ASP A 183 7.97 8.85 -0.33
N SER A 184 7.12 9.89 -0.31
CA SER A 184 6.05 10.00 0.68
C SER A 184 4.85 10.78 0.15
N VAL A 185 3.66 10.48 0.68
CA VAL A 185 2.40 11.07 0.26
C VAL A 185 1.51 11.35 1.47
N ASN A 186 0.84 12.51 1.48
CA ASN A 186 -0.21 12.84 2.43
C ASN A 186 -1.42 13.44 1.69
N ILE A 187 -2.53 12.71 1.67
CA ILE A 187 -3.73 13.05 0.92
C ILE A 187 -4.93 13.09 1.86
N THR A 188 -5.62 14.21 1.83
CA THR A 188 -6.84 14.48 2.59
C THR A 188 -7.90 15.03 1.63
N ARG A 189 -9.11 15.30 2.12
CA ARG A 189 -10.18 15.87 1.28
C ARG A 189 -9.90 17.29 0.78
N ASN A 190 -8.96 17.98 1.41
CA ASN A 190 -8.61 19.37 1.10
C ASN A 190 -7.19 19.57 0.58
N ARG A 191 -6.34 18.54 0.59
CA ARG A 191 -4.94 18.65 0.17
C ARG A 191 -4.39 17.37 -0.44
N ILE A 192 -3.62 17.51 -1.52
CA ILE A 192 -2.68 16.50 -2.03
C ILE A 192 -1.27 17.03 -1.78
N TRP A 193 -0.46 16.31 -1.00
CA TRP A 193 0.97 16.56 -0.83
C TRP A 193 1.76 15.31 -1.21
N ALA A 194 2.85 15.48 -1.94
CA ALA A 194 3.74 14.38 -2.32
C ALA A 194 5.20 14.85 -2.41
N LYS A 195 6.12 13.98 -2.01
CA LYS A 195 7.56 14.16 -2.23
C LYS A 195 8.02 13.21 -3.32
N VAL A 196 8.42 13.76 -4.46
CA VAL A 196 8.67 13.04 -5.71
C VAL A 196 10.03 13.43 -6.29
N LYS A 197 10.71 12.49 -6.93
CA LYS A 197 11.99 12.71 -7.58
C LYS A 197 11.76 13.17 -9.02
N ILE A 198 12.18 14.39 -9.34
CA ILE A 198 12.01 15.02 -10.66
C ILE A 198 13.39 15.51 -11.10
N ASP A 199 13.82 15.08 -12.28
CA ASP A 199 15.14 15.39 -12.85
C ASP A 199 16.31 15.06 -11.91
N GLY A 200 16.15 13.98 -11.11
CA GLY A 200 17.15 13.52 -10.15
C GLY A 200 17.01 14.10 -8.74
N ASP A 201 16.25 15.18 -8.57
CA ASP A 201 16.10 15.90 -7.30
C ASP A 201 14.76 15.62 -6.62
N TRP A 202 14.78 15.51 -5.28
CA TRP A 202 13.56 15.39 -4.49
C TRP A 202 12.83 16.73 -4.38
N ARG A 203 11.58 16.77 -4.85
CA ARG A 203 10.72 17.95 -4.79
C ARG A 203 9.46 17.64 -3.99
N ALA A 204 9.09 18.58 -3.12
CA ALA A 204 7.78 18.56 -2.47
C ALA A 204 6.78 19.30 -3.37
N LEU A 205 5.71 18.62 -3.73
CA LEU A 205 4.60 19.17 -4.50
C LEU A 205 3.36 19.18 -3.63
N GLU A 206 2.59 20.27 -3.70
CA GLU A 206 1.37 20.43 -2.92
C GLU A 206 0.28 21.09 -3.77
N LYS A 207 -0.95 20.67 -3.54
CA LYS A 207 -2.14 21.28 -4.14
C LYS A 207 -3.32 21.22 -3.18
N SER A 208 -3.93 22.37 -2.94
CA SER A 208 -5.24 22.46 -2.30
C SER A 208 -6.32 21.93 -3.24
N ILE A 209 -7.21 21.10 -2.70
CA ILE A 209 -8.31 20.47 -3.44
C ILE A 209 -9.61 20.62 -2.65
N THR A 210 -10.74 20.25 -3.23
CA THR A 210 -12.01 20.18 -2.51
C THR A 210 -12.81 18.99 -3.01
N LEU A 211 -12.81 17.92 -2.21
CA LEU A 211 -13.58 16.70 -2.44
C LEU A 211 -14.64 16.58 -1.34
N GLN A 212 -15.72 17.35 -1.49
CA GLN A 212 -16.92 17.26 -0.65
C GLN A 212 -17.95 16.36 -1.30
#